data_AF-A0A2X0IRR7-F1
#
_entry.id   AF-A0A2X0IRR7-F1
#
_cell.length_a   1.000
_cell.length_b   1.000
_cell.length_c   1.000
_cell.angle_alpha   90.00
_cell.angle_beta   90.00
_cell.angle_gamma   90.00
#
_symmetry.space_group_name_H-M   'P 1'
#
loop_
_entity.id
_entity.type
_entity.pdbx_description
1 polymer ?
#
loop_
_entity_poly.entity_id
_entity_poly.type
_entity_poly.pdbx_seq_one_letter_code
_entity_poly.pdbx_strand_id
1 'polypeptide(L)'
;MVRALATSCDAEHREVPAVHAVVIGTDRVRLYLSTADEQPPPDWESEQDGRIWHAPLRGLQSARVSDALPDAFPQLVSLGVSREGFVLLNLGRAGGIIALEGDARQVRLLAQDWTRELTSSPWSREVRLVRIGFKSSPADPEETVEARSLGDATSTLAGYDSAVLLLATPPGGRDREVLHRAAADPAGRWTVVVVGRMEQPRWRLVLGPDGMVDTGFLVHPVSRRLDLPLDAPELVFPDDDSDSDPDPDLAANPTSTAGGRGRLPRRGALLASSAAVVVAAVVAVLAATQLGSAPTTPVARASAAPGTTASHPAVPPVTQPTATSTGPAAPPPRPAGTLLKNPATGECLSAGAGTDGTPLALTACNGNANQRWQVASNGTIQSQGLCMDAAWGATTPGTMVQVARCSGNPAQLFSLRQGRIYSHQAGLCTAEVNGGTAIHLAPCTGPSTGFQEA
;
A
#
# COMPACT_ATOMS: atom_id res chain seq x y z
N MET A 1 5.46 6.50 8.68
CA MET A 1 4.07 6.90 9.00
C MET A 1 3.34 5.81 9.77
N VAL A 2 2.97 4.68 9.16
CA VAL A 2 2.32 3.55 9.87
C VAL A 2 3.20 3.00 11.02
N ARG A 3 4.51 2.89 10.80
CA ARG A 3 5.45 2.50 11.86
C ARG A 3 5.58 3.53 12.99
N ALA A 4 5.32 4.81 12.70
CA ALA A 4 5.29 5.86 13.71
C ALA A 4 4.04 5.73 14.60
N LEU A 5 2.88 5.38 14.02
CA LEU A 5 1.69 5.01 14.79
C LEU A 5 1.99 3.81 15.71
N ALA A 6 2.56 2.73 15.17
CA ALA A 6 2.89 1.55 15.96
C ALA A 6 3.84 1.88 17.12
N THR A 7 4.85 2.71 16.88
CA THR A 7 5.79 3.18 17.91
C THR A 7 5.09 4.03 18.98
N SER A 8 4.18 4.91 18.57
CA SER A 8 3.41 5.74 19.52
C SER A 8 2.45 4.90 20.37
N CYS A 9 1.76 3.92 19.77
CA CYS A 9 0.93 2.97 20.50
C CYS A 9 1.75 2.10 21.50
N ASP A 10 2.92 1.60 21.08
CA ASP A 10 3.79 0.81 21.96
C ASP A 10 4.28 1.61 23.17
N ALA A 11 4.68 2.88 22.97
CA ALA A 11 5.08 3.78 24.05
C ALA A 11 3.95 4.01 25.08
N GLU A 12 2.72 4.11 24.60
CA GLU A 12 1.51 4.26 25.43
C GLU A 12 0.95 2.91 25.94
N HIS A 13 1.66 1.79 25.71
CA HIS A 13 1.25 0.44 26.11
C HIS A 13 -0.15 0.06 25.63
N ARG A 14 -0.48 0.42 24.38
CA ARG A 14 -1.78 0.17 23.76
C ARG A 14 -1.67 -0.54 22.43
N GLU A 15 -2.75 -1.20 22.05
CA GLU A 15 -2.83 -1.88 20.76
C GLU A 15 -2.91 -0.87 19.60
N VAL A 16 -2.38 -1.26 18.45
CA VAL A 16 -2.57 -0.51 17.21
C VAL A 16 -4.02 -0.68 16.75
N PRO A 17 -4.74 0.41 16.44
CA PRO A 17 -6.15 0.31 16.04
C PRO A 17 -6.31 -0.49 14.74
N ALA A 18 -7.46 -1.14 14.60
CA ALA A 18 -7.87 -1.71 13.33
C ALA A 18 -8.23 -0.59 12.34
N VAL A 19 -7.52 -0.52 11.21
CA VAL A 19 -7.68 0.54 10.20
C VAL A 19 -8.04 -0.09 8.84
N HIS A 20 -9.16 0.33 8.25
CA HIS A 20 -9.61 -0.14 6.93
C HIS A 20 -8.91 0.59 5.77
N ALA A 21 -8.64 1.89 5.93
CA ALA A 21 -8.00 2.69 4.92
C ALA A 21 -7.08 3.76 5.54
N VAL A 22 -6.02 4.09 4.83
CA VAL A 22 -5.11 5.19 5.13
C VAL A 22 -5.17 6.17 3.98
N VAL A 23 -5.43 7.44 4.26
CA VAL A 23 -5.41 8.51 3.26
C VAL A 23 -4.24 9.44 3.56
N ILE A 24 -3.33 9.55 2.60
CA ILE A 24 -2.16 10.41 2.68
C ILE A 24 -2.46 11.67 1.86
N GLY A 25 -2.85 12.72 2.57
CA GLY A 25 -3.03 14.05 2.02
C GLY A 25 -1.70 14.81 1.91
N THR A 26 -1.80 16.09 1.59
CA THR A 26 -0.65 16.98 1.37
C THR A 26 0.09 17.33 2.66
N ASP A 27 -0.64 17.48 3.76
CA ASP A 27 -0.15 17.94 5.06
C ASP A 27 -0.60 17.04 6.21
N ARG A 28 -1.55 16.12 5.97
CA ARG A 28 -2.14 15.23 6.96
C ARG A 28 -2.25 13.81 6.46
N VAL A 29 -2.24 12.89 7.42
CA VAL A 29 -2.59 11.48 7.24
C VAL A 29 -3.89 11.24 7.97
N ARG A 30 -4.83 10.55 7.33
CA ARG A 30 -6.06 10.07 7.97
C ARG A 30 -6.06 8.56 8.00
N LEU A 31 -6.45 7.99 9.14
CA LEU A 31 -6.73 6.58 9.33
C LEU A 31 -8.23 6.43 9.50
N TYR A 32 -8.83 5.57 8.70
CA TYR A 32 -10.25 5.24 8.81
C TYR A 32 -10.38 3.96 9.65
N LEU A 33 -10.84 4.10 10.88
CA LEU A 33 -10.87 3.01 11.85
C LEU A 33 -12.03 2.07 11.58
N SER A 34 -11.78 0.77 11.80
CA SER A 34 -12.81 -0.27 11.77
C SER A 34 -13.78 -0.16 12.95
N THR A 35 -13.25 0.21 14.11
CA THR A 35 -13.99 0.42 15.36
C THR A 35 -13.67 1.82 15.84
N ALA A 36 -14.70 2.58 16.21
CA ALA A 36 -14.52 3.92 16.75
C ALA A 36 -13.64 3.89 18.01
N ASP A 37 -12.67 4.81 18.07
CA ASP A 37 -11.83 5.03 19.25
C ASP A 37 -11.55 6.54 19.37
N GLU A 38 -11.96 7.16 20.47
CA GLU A 38 -11.82 8.59 20.69
C GLU A 38 -10.49 8.98 21.36
N GLN A 39 -9.65 8.00 21.71
CA GLN A 39 -8.44 8.19 22.52
C GLN A 39 -7.19 7.79 21.72
N PRO A 40 -6.83 8.56 20.69
CA PRO A 40 -5.61 8.34 19.92
C PRO A 40 -4.36 8.53 20.79
N PRO A 41 -3.21 7.95 20.39
CA PRO A 41 -1.95 8.19 21.09
C PRO A 41 -1.43 9.61 20.77
N PRO A 42 -0.37 10.10 21.44
CA PRO A 42 0.24 11.39 21.12
C PRO A 42 0.53 11.57 19.62
N ASP A 43 0.44 12.82 19.17
CA ASP A 43 0.56 13.30 17.78
C ASP A 43 -0.61 12.94 16.84
N TRP A 44 -1.60 12.20 17.34
CA TRP A 44 -2.83 11.88 16.62
C TRP A 44 -4.04 12.54 17.29
N GLU A 45 -4.96 12.99 16.47
CA GLU A 45 -6.22 13.60 16.88
C GLU A 45 -7.39 12.78 16.32
N SER A 46 -8.51 12.78 17.03
CA SER A 46 -9.71 12.03 16.69
C SER A 46 -10.76 12.96 16.06
N GLU A 47 -11.39 12.49 15.00
CA GLU A 47 -12.49 13.13 14.28
C GLU A 47 -13.67 12.14 14.13
N GLN A 48 -14.86 12.68 13.86
CA GLN A 48 -16.09 11.92 13.60
C GLN A 48 -16.35 10.82 14.64
N ASP A 49 -16.45 11.21 15.91
CA ASP A 49 -16.75 10.30 17.03
C ASP A 49 -15.80 9.08 17.08
N GLY A 50 -14.50 9.31 16.86
CA GLY A 50 -13.48 8.26 16.91
C GLY A 50 -13.37 7.39 15.66
N ARG A 51 -14.13 7.68 14.60
CA ARG A 51 -14.08 6.90 13.34
C ARG A 51 -12.87 7.24 12.49
N ILE A 52 -12.32 8.44 12.64
CA ILE A 52 -11.15 8.89 11.89
C ILE A 52 -10.10 9.38 12.88
N TRP A 53 -8.87 8.90 12.72
CA TRP A 53 -7.71 9.54 13.35
C TRP A 53 -6.92 10.27 12.30
N HIS A 54 -6.35 11.41 12.68
CA HIS A 54 -5.44 12.12 11.80
C HIS A 54 -4.23 12.70 12.51
N ALA A 55 -3.16 12.90 11.76
CA ALA A 55 -1.92 13.49 12.25
C ALA A 55 -1.23 14.30 11.15
N PRO A 56 -0.45 15.34 11.50
CA PRO A 56 0.36 16.07 10.53
C PRO A 56 1.38 15.16 9.84
N LEU A 57 1.37 15.13 8.51
CA LEU A 57 2.25 14.31 7.68
C LEU A 57 3.72 14.55 8.02
N ARG A 58 4.11 15.82 8.14
CA ARG A 58 5.48 16.22 8.48
C ARG A 58 5.93 15.67 9.83
N GLY A 59 5.05 15.72 10.83
CA GLY A 59 5.31 15.15 12.15
C GLY A 59 5.63 13.66 12.04
N LEU A 60 4.77 12.92 11.35
CA LEU A 60 4.93 11.47 11.15
C LEU A 60 6.15 11.07 10.30
N GLN A 61 6.61 11.93 9.40
CA GLN A 61 7.82 11.70 8.60
C GLN A 61 9.11 11.93 9.41
N SER A 62 9.07 12.88 10.35
CA SER A 62 10.19 13.18 11.24
C SER A 62 10.23 12.33 12.52
N ALA A 63 9.14 11.61 12.81
CA ALA A 63 9.01 10.79 14.00
C ALA A 63 10.08 9.69 14.06
N ARG A 64 10.63 9.46 15.25
CA ARG A 64 11.47 8.29 15.50
C ARG A 64 10.60 7.04 15.45
N VAL A 65 11.08 6.02 14.75
CA VAL A 65 10.38 4.74 14.61
C VAL A 65 11.23 3.61 15.18
N SER A 66 10.58 2.66 15.83
CA SER A 66 11.24 1.42 16.27
C SER A 66 11.23 0.41 15.14
N ASP A 67 12.41 -0.14 14.82
CA ASP A 67 12.54 -1.24 13.84
C ASP A 67 12.28 -2.62 14.45
N ALA A 68 12.14 -2.70 15.77
CA ALA A 68 11.84 -3.95 16.48
C ALA A 68 10.36 -4.32 16.46
N LEU A 69 9.48 -3.36 16.13
CA LEU A 69 8.04 -3.59 16.09
C LEU A 69 7.64 -4.24 14.76
N PRO A 70 6.64 -5.16 14.78
CA PRO A 70 6.08 -5.72 13.57
C PRO A 70 5.41 -4.64 12.72
N ASP A 71 5.30 -4.89 11.42
CA ASP A 71 4.58 -3.98 10.53
C ASP A 71 3.09 -3.98 10.87
N ALA A 72 2.58 -2.84 11.32
CA ALA A 72 1.21 -2.71 11.81
C ALA A 72 0.14 -3.08 10.76
N PHE A 73 0.37 -2.73 9.49
CA PHE A 73 -0.56 -2.97 8.39
C PHE A 73 0.17 -3.66 7.21
N PRO A 74 0.48 -4.96 7.31
CA PRO A 74 1.36 -5.61 6.34
C PRO A 74 0.67 -5.85 4.97
N GLN A 75 -0.66 -5.85 4.94
CA GLN A 75 -1.47 -6.01 3.72
C GLN A 75 -2.03 -4.68 3.22
N LEU A 76 -1.30 -3.59 3.46
CA LEU A 76 -1.66 -2.27 2.94
C LEU A 76 -1.32 -2.21 1.44
N VAL A 77 -2.30 -1.83 0.64
CA VAL A 77 -2.17 -1.71 -0.82
C VAL A 77 -2.75 -0.39 -1.33
N SER A 78 -2.13 0.15 -2.36
CA SER A 78 -2.51 1.37 -3.03
C SER A 78 -3.84 1.20 -3.74
N LEU A 79 -4.80 2.11 -3.55
CA LEU A 79 -6.07 2.11 -4.27
C LEU A 79 -6.11 3.19 -5.35
N GLY A 80 -5.61 4.39 -5.06
CA GLY A 80 -5.62 5.51 -5.98
C GLY A 80 -5.60 6.85 -5.25
N VAL A 81 -6.16 7.89 -5.85
CA VAL A 81 -6.21 9.24 -5.31
C VAL A 81 -7.67 9.68 -5.15
N SER A 82 -8.02 10.15 -3.97
CA SER A 82 -9.28 10.84 -3.68
C SER A 82 -9.05 12.34 -3.59
N ARG A 83 -10.11 13.13 -3.41
CA ARG A 83 -10.02 14.56 -3.10
C ARG A 83 -9.19 14.84 -1.83
N GLU A 84 -9.15 13.90 -0.89
CA GLU A 84 -8.41 14.04 0.37
C GLU A 84 -6.93 13.62 0.27
N GLY A 85 -6.54 12.96 -0.83
CA GLY A 85 -5.19 12.45 -1.03
C GLY A 85 -5.14 11.00 -1.48
N PHE A 86 -3.94 10.43 -1.42
CA PHE A 86 -3.68 9.07 -1.88
C PHE A 86 -4.22 8.03 -0.89
N VAL A 87 -5.05 7.14 -1.40
CA VAL A 87 -5.78 6.14 -0.62
C VAL A 87 -5.04 4.81 -0.69
N LEU A 88 -4.74 4.27 0.49
CA LEU A 88 -4.24 2.93 0.73
C LEU A 88 -5.34 2.14 1.45
N LEU A 89 -5.62 0.91 1.01
CA LEU A 89 -6.55 -0.02 1.65
C LEU A 89 -5.79 -1.07 2.45
N ASN A 90 -6.29 -1.38 3.64
CA ASN A 90 -5.79 -2.50 4.42
C ASN A 90 -6.63 -3.74 4.14
N LEU A 91 -6.15 -4.59 3.23
CA LEU A 91 -6.87 -5.80 2.82
C LEU A 91 -7.13 -6.72 4.02
N GLY A 92 -6.17 -6.81 4.95
CA GLY A 92 -6.25 -7.63 6.16
C GLY A 92 -7.37 -7.23 7.13
N ARG A 93 -8.03 -6.09 6.94
CA ARG A 93 -9.21 -5.72 7.75
C ARG A 93 -10.54 -6.00 7.07
N ALA A 94 -10.54 -6.36 5.80
CA ALA A 94 -11.77 -6.67 5.10
C ALA A 94 -12.50 -7.82 5.78
N GLY A 95 -11.78 -8.93 6.01
CA GLY A 95 -12.32 -10.24 6.38
C GLY A 95 -13.39 -10.74 5.39
N GLY A 96 -13.53 -12.04 5.17
CA GLY A 96 -14.37 -12.51 4.07
C GLY A 96 -13.79 -12.17 2.69
N ILE A 97 -14.65 -12.08 1.69
CA ILE A 97 -14.26 -11.92 0.28
C ILE A 97 -14.30 -10.44 -0.13
N ILE A 98 -13.22 -9.96 -0.75
CA ILE A 98 -13.15 -8.69 -1.48
C ILE A 98 -13.40 -8.99 -2.96
N ALA A 99 -14.44 -8.42 -3.54
CA ALA A 99 -14.71 -8.51 -4.98
C ALA A 99 -14.22 -7.25 -5.71
N LEU A 100 -13.40 -7.43 -6.74
CA LEU A 100 -13.01 -6.40 -7.70
C LEU A 100 -13.91 -6.52 -8.93
N GLU A 101 -14.87 -5.61 -9.07
CA GLU A 101 -15.89 -5.61 -10.12
C GLU A 101 -15.72 -4.42 -11.07
N GLY A 102 -16.41 -4.45 -12.22
CA GLY A 102 -16.41 -3.35 -13.19
C GLY A 102 -15.60 -3.66 -14.45
N ASP A 103 -14.89 -2.68 -14.98
CA ASP A 103 -14.12 -2.80 -16.22
C ASP A 103 -13.04 -3.89 -16.10
N ALA A 104 -13.12 -4.91 -16.97
CA ALA A 104 -12.30 -6.11 -16.89
C ALA A 104 -10.79 -5.85 -17.05
N ARG A 105 -10.40 -4.77 -17.76
CA ARG A 105 -8.99 -4.40 -17.92
C ARG A 105 -8.48 -3.69 -16.66
N GLN A 106 -9.22 -2.69 -16.17
CA GLN A 106 -8.85 -1.93 -14.97
C GLN A 106 -8.73 -2.84 -13.73
N VAL A 107 -9.70 -3.73 -13.49
CA VAL A 107 -9.67 -4.65 -12.33
C VAL A 107 -8.48 -5.61 -12.37
N ARG A 108 -8.09 -6.08 -13.55
CA ARG A 108 -6.94 -6.97 -13.70
C ARG A 108 -5.63 -6.25 -13.46
N LEU A 109 -5.50 -5.02 -13.93
CA LEU A 109 -4.33 -4.18 -13.68
C LEU A 109 -4.21 -3.81 -12.20
N LEU A 110 -5.33 -3.50 -11.53
CA LEU A 110 -5.34 -3.29 -10.08
C LEU A 110 -4.84 -4.53 -9.34
N ALA A 111 -5.36 -5.70 -9.69
CA ALA A 111 -4.94 -6.97 -9.09
C ALA A 111 -3.45 -7.28 -9.31
N GLN A 112 -2.91 -6.94 -10.49
CA GLN A 112 -1.49 -7.07 -10.80
C GLN A 112 -0.62 -6.08 -10.02
N ASP A 113 -1.06 -4.84 -9.87
CA ASP A 113 -0.36 -3.86 -9.05
C ASP A 113 -0.34 -4.28 -7.58
N TRP A 114 -1.47 -4.75 -7.04
CA TRP A 114 -1.53 -5.27 -5.67
C TRP A 114 -0.66 -6.50 -5.48
N THR A 115 -0.61 -7.41 -6.47
CA THR A 115 0.33 -8.53 -6.45
C THR A 115 1.73 -8.03 -6.21
N ARG A 116 2.12 -7.02 -6.97
CA ARG A 116 3.46 -6.48 -6.94
C ARG A 116 3.76 -5.73 -5.67
N GLU A 117 2.82 -4.93 -5.20
CA GLU A 117 2.93 -4.19 -3.94
C GLU A 117 3.08 -5.15 -2.77
N LEU A 118 2.25 -6.19 -2.67
CA LEU A 118 2.28 -7.17 -1.59
C LEU A 118 3.55 -8.04 -1.60
N THR A 119 4.20 -8.21 -2.74
CA THR A 119 5.42 -9.05 -2.88
C THR A 119 6.72 -8.25 -2.86
N SER A 120 6.66 -6.92 -2.95
CA SER A 120 7.87 -6.08 -3.04
C SER A 120 7.93 -4.93 -2.05
N SER A 121 6.84 -4.64 -1.34
CA SER A 121 6.83 -3.56 -0.35
C SER A 121 7.56 -3.97 0.93
N PRO A 122 8.35 -3.07 1.55
CA PRO A 122 9.06 -3.35 2.79
C PRO A 122 8.16 -3.81 3.95
N TRP A 123 6.91 -3.33 4.01
CA TRP A 123 5.95 -3.68 5.07
C TRP A 123 5.19 -4.98 4.80
N SER A 124 5.31 -5.57 3.60
CA SER A 124 4.58 -6.78 3.21
C SER A 124 5.47 -8.03 3.22
N ARG A 125 6.69 -7.96 3.78
CA ARG A 125 7.67 -9.06 3.76
C ARG A 125 7.15 -10.37 4.37
N GLU A 126 6.25 -10.27 5.34
CA GLU A 126 5.65 -11.43 6.01
C GLU A 126 4.35 -11.90 5.34
N VAL A 127 3.88 -11.21 4.30
CA VAL A 127 2.64 -11.55 3.59
C VAL A 127 2.92 -12.62 2.55
N ARG A 128 2.24 -13.76 2.67
CA ARG A 128 2.24 -14.78 1.63
C ARG A 128 1.12 -14.53 0.62
N LEU A 129 1.49 -14.16 -0.61
CA LEU A 129 0.54 -14.04 -1.73
C LEU A 129 0.48 -15.34 -2.54
N VAL A 130 -0.73 -15.88 -2.73
CA VAL A 130 -1.03 -16.96 -3.66
C VAL A 130 -2.06 -16.48 -4.68
N ARG A 131 -1.78 -16.70 -5.96
CA ARG A 131 -2.64 -16.35 -7.08
C ARG A 131 -3.23 -17.59 -7.74
N ILE A 132 -4.41 -17.45 -8.34
CA ILE A 132 -5.02 -18.47 -9.20
C ILE A 132 -5.56 -17.82 -10.46
N GLY A 133 -5.14 -18.35 -11.62
CA GLY A 133 -5.67 -17.97 -12.93
C GLY A 133 -5.02 -16.73 -13.55
N PHE A 134 -3.87 -16.28 -13.01
CA PHE A 134 -3.08 -15.23 -13.60
C PHE A 134 -2.03 -15.82 -14.55
N LYS A 135 -1.76 -15.13 -15.66
CA LYS A 135 -0.65 -15.51 -16.54
C LYS A 135 0.65 -15.07 -15.89
N SER A 136 1.62 -15.97 -15.78
CA SER A 136 2.98 -15.62 -15.38
C SER A 136 3.55 -14.56 -16.33
N SER A 137 4.13 -13.52 -15.77
CA SER A 137 4.83 -12.46 -16.48
C SER A 137 6.30 -12.42 -16.05
N PRO A 138 7.26 -12.14 -16.94
CA PRO A 138 8.64 -11.88 -16.54
C PRO A 138 8.79 -10.69 -15.57
N ALA A 139 7.78 -9.82 -15.49
CA ALA A 139 7.73 -8.71 -14.54
C ALA A 139 7.14 -9.10 -13.16
N ASP A 140 6.63 -10.33 -13.03
CA ASP A 140 6.14 -10.84 -11.75
C ASP A 140 7.33 -11.07 -10.80
N PRO A 141 7.22 -10.66 -9.52
CA PRO A 141 8.26 -10.94 -8.53
C PRO A 141 8.45 -12.43 -8.30
N GLU A 142 9.70 -12.87 -8.10
CA GLU A 142 10.07 -14.30 -7.97
C GLU A 142 9.32 -15.03 -6.85
N GLU A 143 8.94 -14.31 -5.79
CA GLU A 143 8.24 -14.88 -4.62
C GLU A 143 6.74 -15.16 -4.87
N THR A 144 6.21 -14.77 -6.04
CA THR A 144 4.81 -14.93 -6.39
C THR A 144 4.47 -16.41 -6.62
N VAL A 145 3.48 -16.92 -5.88
CA VAL A 145 3.02 -18.30 -6.04
C VAL A 145 1.78 -18.36 -6.91
N GLU A 146 1.83 -19.11 -8.01
CA GLU A 146 0.65 -19.43 -8.83
C GLU A 146 0.17 -20.85 -8.51
N ALA A 147 -1.01 -20.97 -7.90
CA ALA A 147 -1.63 -22.24 -7.58
C ALA A 147 -2.55 -22.73 -8.73
N ARG A 148 -2.62 -24.05 -8.90
CA ARG A 148 -3.43 -24.69 -9.95
C ARG A 148 -4.87 -24.90 -9.53
N SER A 149 -5.12 -24.95 -8.23
CA SER A 149 -6.43 -25.19 -7.64
C SER A 149 -6.57 -24.47 -6.30
N LEU A 150 -7.80 -24.33 -5.84
CA LEU A 150 -8.09 -23.73 -4.54
C LEU A 150 -7.63 -24.60 -3.37
N GLY A 151 -7.62 -25.93 -3.55
CA GLY A 151 -7.05 -26.87 -2.58
C GLY A 151 -5.54 -26.69 -2.40
N ASP A 152 -4.80 -26.54 -3.50
CA ASP A 152 -3.35 -26.28 -3.46
C ASP A 152 -3.05 -24.93 -2.81
N ALA A 153 -3.85 -23.90 -3.15
CA ALA A 153 -3.69 -22.57 -2.60
C ALA A 153 -3.90 -22.55 -1.08
N THR A 154 -5.03 -23.06 -0.61
CA THR A 154 -5.35 -23.12 0.83
C THR A 154 -4.33 -23.95 1.62
N SER A 155 -3.82 -25.05 1.05
CA SER A 155 -2.77 -25.85 1.67
C SER A 155 -1.44 -25.09 1.76
N THR A 156 -1.07 -24.37 0.71
CA THR A 156 0.14 -23.52 0.69
C THR A 156 0.06 -22.42 1.73
N LEU A 157 -1.12 -21.82 1.86
CA LEU A 157 -1.29 -20.72 2.79
C LEU A 157 -1.18 -21.21 4.24
N ALA A 158 -1.63 -22.43 4.60
CA ALA A 158 -1.75 -22.93 5.99
C ALA A 158 -0.57 -22.80 6.93
N GLY A 159 0.64 -22.61 6.42
CA GLY A 159 1.84 -22.33 7.23
C GLY A 159 2.08 -20.86 7.58
N TYR A 160 1.22 -19.93 7.15
CA TYR A 160 1.46 -18.49 7.24
C TYR A 160 0.38 -17.77 8.08
N ASP A 161 0.83 -16.80 8.87
CA ASP A 161 -0.03 -15.99 9.76
C ASP A 161 -0.60 -14.74 9.07
N SER A 162 -0.02 -14.34 7.94
CA SER A 162 -0.51 -13.26 7.08
C SER A 162 -0.44 -13.67 5.62
N ALA A 163 -1.58 -13.72 4.96
CA ALA A 163 -1.66 -14.22 3.60
C ALA A 163 -2.76 -13.52 2.77
N VAL A 164 -2.57 -13.55 1.46
CA VAL A 164 -3.55 -13.06 0.48
C VAL A 164 -3.75 -14.12 -0.58
N LEU A 165 -5.01 -14.46 -0.85
CA LEU A 165 -5.43 -15.33 -1.93
C LEU A 165 -6.12 -14.50 -3.00
N LEU A 166 -5.54 -14.43 -4.19
CA LEU A 166 -6.02 -13.60 -5.30
C LEU A 166 -6.49 -14.48 -6.48
N LEU A 167 -7.78 -14.40 -6.82
CA LEU A 167 -8.37 -15.17 -7.93
C LEU A 167 -8.65 -14.27 -9.12
N ALA A 168 -8.21 -14.67 -10.32
CA ALA A 168 -8.44 -13.92 -11.56
C ALA A 168 -9.89 -13.98 -12.07
N THR A 169 -10.67 -14.95 -11.58
CA THR A 169 -12.08 -15.15 -11.91
C THR A 169 -12.85 -15.77 -10.74
N PRO A 170 -14.17 -15.52 -10.62
CA PRO A 170 -14.99 -16.17 -9.60
C PRO A 170 -15.01 -17.70 -9.77
N PRO A 171 -14.81 -18.50 -8.69
CA PRO A 171 -14.91 -19.94 -8.79
C PRO A 171 -16.38 -20.40 -8.85
N GLY A 172 -16.63 -21.48 -9.59
CA GLY A 172 -17.94 -22.12 -9.69
C GLY A 172 -18.08 -23.37 -8.81
N GLY A 173 -19.31 -23.86 -8.65
CA GLY A 173 -19.58 -25.17 -8.03
C GLY A 173 -18.99 -25.32 -6.62
N ARG A 174 -18.30 -26.45 -6.38
CA ARG A 174 -17.70 -26.79 -5.07
C ARG A 174 -16.59 -25.83 -4.65
N ASP A 175 -15.83 -25.28 -5.60
CA ASP A 175 -14.74 -24.35 -5.29
C ASP A 175 -15.26 -23.05 -4.67
N ARG A 176 -16.50 -22.66 -4.99
CA ARG A 176 -17.16 -21.52 -4.34
C ARG A 176 -17.36 -21.75 -2.84
N GLU A 177 -17.80 -22.94 -2.45
CA GLU A 177 -17.99 -23.29 -1.03
C GLU A 177 -16.65 -23.33 -0.29
N VAL A 178 -15.61 -23.87 -0.92
CA VAL A 178 -14.25 -23.89 -0.37
C VAL A 178 -13.73 -22.45 -0.20
N LEU A 179 -13.97 -21.57 -1.17
CA LEU A 179 -13.57 -20.17 -1.11
C LEU A 179 -14.25 -19.45 0.06
N HIS A 180 -15.56 -19.61 0.22
CA HIS A 180 -16.30 -19.01 1.33
C HIS A 180 -15.81 -19.53 2.69
N ARG A 181 -15.47 -20.82 2.79
CA ARG A 181 -14.89 -21.39 4.02
C ARG A 181 -13.51 -20.80 4.32
N ALA A 182 -12.66 -20.65 3.29
CA ALA A 182 -11.35 -20.03 3.45
C ALA A 182 -11.45 -18.55 3.87
N ALA A 183 -12.39 -17.81 3.26
CA ALA A 183 -12.65 -16.42 3.58
C ALA A 183 -13.27 -16.21 4.98
N ALA A 184 -13.91 -17.25 5.53
CA ALA A 184 -14.48 -17.26 6.88
C ALA A 184 -13.49 -17.74 7.95
N ASP A 185 -12.18 -17.74 7.67
CA ASP A 185 -11.16 -18.14 8.65
C ASP A 185 -11.30 -17.32 9.95
N PRO A 186 -11.62 -17.96 11.09
CA PRO A 186 -11.88 -17.26 12.34
C PRO A 186 -10.63 -16.59 12.91
N ALA A 187 -9.44 -17.06 12.51
CA ALA A 187 -8.18 -16.42 12.87
C ALA A 187 -7.86 -15.20 11.99
N GLY A 188 -8.62 -14.97 10.91
CA GLY A 188 -8.41 -13.83 10.00
C GLY A 188 -7.03 -13.79 9.35
N ARG A 189 -6.36 -14.95 9.21
CA ARG A 189 -4.96 -15.03 8.77
C ARG A 189 -4.78 -14.71 7.29
N TRP A 190 -5.85 -14.84 6.52
CA TRP A 190 -5.79 -14.60 5.09
C TRP A 190 -6.98 -13.83 4.54
N THR A 191 -6.65 -12.96 3.60
CA THR A 191 -7.59 -12.16 2.84
C THR A 191 -7.86 -12.80 1.49
N VAL A 192 -9.12 -12.88 1.10
CA VAL A 192 -9.53 -13.42 -0.21
C VAL A 192 -9.95 -12.28 -1.11
N VAL A 193 -9.28 -12.13 -2.24
CA VAL A 193 -9.60 -11.16 -3.29
C VAL A 193 -10.00 -11.90 -4.56
N VAL A 194 -11.13 -11.53 -5.15
CA VAL A 194 -11.65 -12.15 -6.38
C VAL A 194 -11.88 -11.07 -7.43
N VAL A 195 -11.29 -11.25 -8.60
CA VAL A 195 -11.59 -10.43 -9.78
C VAL A 195 -12.87 -10.97 -10.41
N GLY A 196 -13.92 -10.15 -10.42
CA GLY A 196 -15.23 -10.47 -10.96
C GLY A 196 -16.35 -10.40 -9.92
N ARG A 197 -17.59 -10.48 -10.42
CA ARG A 197 -18.79 -10.35 -9.60
C ARG A 197 -18.98 -11.55 -8.66
N MET A 198 -19.28 -11.25 -7.40
CA MET A 198 -19.60 -12.23 -6.35
C MET A 198 -21.01 -11.97 -5.80
N GLU A 199 -21.72 -13.02 -5.40
CA GLU A 199 -23.11 -12.89 -4.92
C GLU A 199 -23.18 -12.17 -3.56
N GLN A 200 -22.17 -12.31 -2.70
CA GLN A 200 -22.14 -11.71 -1.36
C GLN A 200 -20.70 -11.43 -0.90
N PRO A 201 -19.97 -10.52 -1.56
CA PRO A 201 -18.66 -10.12 -1.05
C PRO A 201 -18.83 -9.29 0.22
N ARG A 202 -17.86 -9.37 1.13
CA ARG A 202 -17.80 -8.48 2.30
C ARG A 202 -17.48 -7.07 1.84
N TRP A 203 -16.49 -6.91 0.96
CA TRP A 203 -16.15 -5.64 0.32
C TRP A 203 -16.36 -5.74 -1.18
N ARG A 204 -17.03 -4.75 -1.76
CA ARG A 204 -17.23 -4.63 -3.20
C ARG A 204 -16.52 -3.36 -3.67
N LEU A 205 -15.49 -3.53 -4.50
CA LEU A 205 -14.78 -2.43 -5.14
C LEU A 205 -15.13 -2.42 -6.64
N VAL A 206 -15.79 -1.37 -7.12
CA VAL A 206 -16.26 -1.27 -8.50
C VAL A 206 -15.40 -0.26 -9.27
N LEU A 207 -14.69 -0.72 -10.29
CA LEU A 207 -13.84 0.11 -11.13
C LEU A 207 -14.56 0.45 -12.44
N GLY A 208 -14.80 1.74 -12.66
CA GLY A 208 -15.34 2.26 -13.91
C GLY A 208 -14.30 2.27 -15.05
N PRO A 209 -14.74 2.34 -16.32
CA PRO A 209 -13.84 2.47 -17.46
C PRO A 209 -13.07 3.80 -17.48
N ASP A 210 -13.57 4.81 -16.75
CA ASP A 210 -12.95 6.10 -16.48
C ASP A 210 -11.83 6.05 -15.42
N GLY A 211 -11.65 4.89 -14.76
CA GLY A 211 -10.68 4.70 -13.69
C GLY A 211 -11.19 5.15 -12.32
N MET A 212 -12.46 5.50 -12.18
CA MET A 212 -13.05 5.77 -10.87
C MET A 212 -13.33 4.46 -10.13
N VAL A 213 -12.99 4.43 -8.84
CA VAL A 213 -13.18 3.30 -7.95
C VAL A 213 -14.21 3.68 -6.90
N ASP A 214 -15.36 3.04 -6.96
CA ASP A 214 -16.34 3.04 -5.87
C ASP A 214 -15.95 1.95 -4.88
N THR A 215 -15.73 2.35 -3.63
CA THR A 215 -15.35 1.43 -2.55
C THR A 215 -16.53 0.96 -1.73
N GLY A 216 -17.67 1.67 -1.80
CA GLY A 216 -18.85 1.44 -0.97
C GLY A 216 -18.71 1.79 0.53
N PHE A 217 -17.54 2.25 0.99
CA PHE A 217 -17.33 2.60 2.40
C PHE A 217 -16.49 3.87 2.63
N LEU A 218 -15.70 4.31 1.65
CA LEU A 218 -15.13 5.66 1.67
C LEU A 218 -16.17 6.65 1.16
N VAL A 219 -16.20 7.82 1.79
CA VAL A 219 -17.13 8.91 1.45
C VAL A 219 -16.89 9.41 0.03
N HIS A 220 -15.63 9.53 -0.37
CA HIS A 220 -15.26 10.06 -1.68
C HIS A 220 -14.81 8.96 -2.65
N PRO A 221 -15.19 9.05 -3.93
CA PRO A 221 -14.74 8.11 -4.95
C PRO A 221 -13.24 8.28 -5.19
N VAL A 222 -12.56 7.18 -5.50
CA VAL A 222 -11.10 7.15 -5.66
C VAL A 222 -10.77 7.05 -7.14
N SER A 223 -10.04 8.01 -7.69
CA SER A 223 -9.52 7.93 -9.05
C SER A 223 -8.27 7.05 -9.08
N ARG A 224 -8.18 6.13 -10.03
CA ARG A 224 -6.99 5.34 -10.28
C ARG A 224 -6.62 5.34 -11.76
N ARG A 225 -5.48 5.94 -12.09
CA ARG A 225 -4.94 5.99 -13.45
C ARG A 225 -4.00 4.82 -13.71
N LEU A 226 -4.55 3.63 -13.96
CA LEU A 226 -3.75 2.47 -14.37
C LEU A 226 -3.38 2.55 -15.86
N ASP A 227 -4.25 3.13 -16.69
CA ASP A 227 -4.19 2.98 -18.14
C ASP A 227 -4.82 4.14 -18.97
N LEU A 228 -4.83 5.37 -18.45
CA LEU A 228 -5.34 6.51 -19.23
C LEU A 228 -4.36 6.89 -20.38
N PRO A 229 -4.87 7.20 -21.58
CA PRO A 229 -4.12 7.96 -22.57
C PRO A 229 -3.61 9.26 -21.94
N LEU A 230 -2.37 9.67 -22.24
CA LEU A 230 -1.74 10.85 -21.61
C LEU A 230 -2.53 12.15 -21.83
N ASP A 231 -3.38 12.19 -22.86
CA ASP A 231 -4.23 13.33 -23.21
C ASP A 231 -5.67 13.23 -22.64
N ALA A 232 -5.94 12.24 -21.77
CA ALA A 232 -7.24 12.16 -21.12
C ALA A 232 -7.46 13.43 -20.27
N PRO A 233 -8.64 14.09 -20.38
CA PRO A 233 -8.96 15.25 -19.56
C PRO A 233 -8.77 14.89 -18.09
N GLU A 234 -8.37 15.89 -17.30
CA GLU A 234 -8.25 15.75 -15.86
C GLU A 234 -9.54 15.12 -15.31
N LEU A 235 -9.44 13.98 -14.62
CA LEU A 235 -10.58 13.35 -13.98
C LEU A 235 -11.14 14.36 -12.97
N VAL A 236 -12.20 15.05 -13.38
CA VAL A 236 -13.01 15.88 -12.50
C VAL A 236 -13.73 14.90 -11.60
N PHE A 237 -13.36 14.87 -10.32
CA PHE A 237 -14.20 14.21 -9.33
C PHE A 237 -15.60 14.84 -9.46
N PRO A 238 -16.67 14.07 -9.66
CA PRO A 238 -18.00 14.66 -9.72
C PRO A 238 -18.21 15.51 -8.47
N ASP A 239 -18.53 16.78 -8.66
CA ASP A 239 -18.93 17.64 -7.54
C ASP A 239 -20.22 17.06 -6.95
N ASP A 240 -20.22 16.90 -5.62
CA ASP A 240 -21.38 16.49 -4.86
C ASP A 240 -22.33 17.69 -4.83
N ASP A 241 -23.02 17.96 -5.95
CA ASP A 241 -24.13 18.91 -6.01
C ASP A 241 -25.32 18.29 -5.26
N SER A 242 -25.20 18.21 -3.94
CA SER A 242 -26.27 17.95 -3.00
C SER A 242 -26.46 19.11 -2.04
N ASP A 243 -26.25 20.34 -2.53
CA ASP A 243 -26.84 21.56 -1.97
C ASP A 243 -27.22 22.49 -3.13
N SER A 244 -28.41 22.30 -3.68
CA SER A 244 -29.06 23.29 -4.52
C SER A 244 -30.51 23.40 -4.08
N ASP A 245 -30.76 24.33 -3.16
CA ASP A 245 -32.08 24.94 -2.99
C ASP A 245 -32.58 25.39 -4.37
N PRO A 246 -33.81 25.04 -4.79
CA PRO A 246 -34.35 25.53 -6.05
C PRO A 246 -34.77 26.99 -5.89
N ASP A 247 -34.01 27.90 -6.49
CA ASP A 247 -34.43 29.29 -6.68
C ASP A 247 -35.67 29.32 -7.61
N PRO A 248 -36.82 29.87 -7.17
CA PRO A 248 -38.02 29.92 -7.99
C PRO A 248 -38.04 31.25 -8.73
N ASP A 249 -37.73 31.26 -10.02
CA ASP A 249 -38.38 32.13 -11.02
C ASP A 249 -37.63 32.13 -12.35
N LEU A 250 -38.10 31.32 -13.31
CA LEU A 250 -38.12 31.72 -14.71
C LEU A 250 -39.36 31.13 -15.39
N ALA A 251 -40.37 31.99 -15.53
CA ALA A 251 -41.60 31.73 -16.25
C ALA A 251 -41.45 32.00 -17.76
N ALA A 252 -42.20 31.20 -18.54
CA ALA A 252 -42.73 31.43 -19.90
C ALA A 252 -41.70 31.34 -21.07
N ASN A 253 -41.95 30.67 -22.20
CA ASN A 253 -43.18 30.16 -22.82
C ASN A 253 -42.84 29.19 -24.00
N PRO A 254 -43.79 28.64 -24.81
CA PRO A 254 -43.95 27.20 -25.00
C PRO A 254 -43.82 26.72 -26.46
N THR A 255 -43.77 25.40 -26.68
CA THR A 255 -44.64 24.60 -27.60
C THR A 255 -44.03 23.23 -27.91
N SER A 256 -44.75 22.15 -27.59
CA SER A 256 -45.07 21.03 -28.49
C SER A 256 -45.42 19.75 -27.71
N THR A 257 -46.72 19.56 -27.53
CA THR A 257 -47.54 18.38 -27.84
C THR A 257 -47.03 16.93 -27.66
N ALA A 258 -47.95 16.14 -27.09
CA ALA A 258 -48.11 14.68 -27.08
C ALA A 258 -47.23 13.93 -26.06
N GLY A 259 -47.75 13.15 -25.11
CA GLY A 259 -49.05 12.53 -24.96
C GLY A 259 -48.81 11.18 -24.25
N GLY A 260 -49.47 10.91 -23.13
CA GLY A 260 -49.31 9.60 -22.47
C GLY A 260 -49.69 9.59 -20.99
N ARG A 261 -50.98 9.42 -20.73
CA ARG A 261 -51.58 9.26 -19.41
C ARG A 261 -51.11 7.97 -18.73
N GLY A 262 -50.86 8.03 -17.43
CA GLY A 262 -50.68 6.86 -16.58
C GLY A 262 -50.36 7.18 -15.10
N ARG A 263 -51.25 7.91 -14.41
CA ARG A 263 -51.28 7.97 -12.94
C ARG A 263 -52.17 6.85 -12.41
N LEU A 264 -51.78 6.23 -11.29
CA LEU A 264 -52.58 5.91 -10.10
C LEU A 264 -51.67 5.19 -9.04
N PRO A 265 -52.03 5.15 -7.74
CA PRO A 265 -51.26 5.89 -6.73
C PRO A 265 -50.64 5.03 -5.61
N ARG A 266 -49.71 5.67 -4.87
CA ARG A 266 -49.26 5.29 -3.51
C ARG A 266 -50.44 5.23 -2.51
N ARG A 267 -50.51 4.13 -1.76
CA ARG A 267 -50.93 4.05 -0.34
C ARG A 267 -49.71 3.43 0.37
N GLY A 268 -49.14 3.93 1.46
CA GLY A 268 -49.75 4.51 2.66
C GLY A 268 -49.62 3.48 3.79
N ALA A 269 -49.12 3.92 4.96
CA ALA A 269 -48.84 3.21 6.22
C ALA A 269 -47.44 2.53 6.27
N LEU A 270 -46.43 3.00 7.00
CA LEU A 270 -46.35 3.44 8.41
C LEU A 270 -47.03 2.48 9.38
N LEU A 271 -46.26 1.51 9.89
CA LEU A 271 -46.40 1.00 11.25
C LEU A 271 -45.00 0.73 11.81
N ALA A 272 -44.59 1.64 12.69
CA ALA A 272 -43.58 1.39 13.70
C ALA A 272 -44.14 0.36 14.70
N SER A 273 -43.35 -0.65 15.05
CA SER A 273 -43.56 -1.43 16.27
C SER A 273 -42.22 -1.80 16.86
N SER A 274 -41.92 -1.09 17.93
CA SER A 274 -40.90 -1.33 18.94
C SER A 274 -41.14 -2.67 19.66
N ALA A 275 -40.10 -3.46 19.86
CA ALA A 275 -40.01 -4.45 20.93
C ALA A 275 -38.52 -4.64 21.25
N ALA A 276 -38.02 -3.94 22.26
CA ALA A 276 -37.89 -4.46 23.63
C ALA A 276 -36.63 -5.34 23.77
N VAL A 277 -35.57 -4.67 24.18
CA VAL A 277 -34.32 -5.20 24.72
C VAL A 277 -34.62 -6.11 25.91
N VAL A 278 -34.14 -7.35 25.88
CA VAL A 278 -34.03 -8.20 27.08
C VAL A 278 -32.55 -8.44 27.33
N VAL A 279 -32.01 -7.71 28.29
CA VAL A 279 -30.72 -7.97 28.93
C VAL A 279 -30.92 -9.11 29.92
N ALA A 280 -30.14 -10.19 29.79
CA ALA A 280 -29.96 -11.17 30.84
C ALA A 280 -28.46 -11.31 31.12
N ALA A 281 -27.99 -10.57 32.12
CA ALA A 281 -26.68 -10.75 32.73
C ALA A 281 -26.75 -11.97 33.69
N VAL A 282 -25.82 -12.90 33.55
CA VAL A 282 -25.55 -13.92 34.58
C VAL A 282 -24.16 -13.64 35.14
N VAL A 283 -24.16 -13.05 36.33
CA VAL A 283 -23.00 -12.98 37.23
C VAL A 283 -23.10 -14.17 38.16
N ALA A 284 -22.05 -15.01 38.20
CA ALA A 284 -21.85 -15.98 39.27
C ALA A 284 -20.46 -15.75 39.85
N VAL A 285 -20.42 -15.05 40.99
CA VAL A 285 -19.30 -15.00 41.92
C VAL A 285 -19.67 -15.91 43.08
N LEU A 286 -18.77 -16.81 43.48
CA LEU A 286 -18.58 -17.20 44.88
C LEU A 286 -17.16 -17.78 45.09
N ALA A 287 -16.46 -17.15 46.02
CA ALA A 287 -15.19 -17.55 46.67
C ALA A 287 -15.41 -18.79 47.59
N ALA A 288 -14.44 -19.47 48.22
CA ALA A 288 -13.17 -19.06 48.82
C ALA A 288 -12.33 -20.28 49.32
N THR A 289 -10.99 -20.14 49.29
CA THR A 289 -9.96 -20.55 50.32
C THR A 289 -9.72 -22.06 50.64
N GLN A 290 -8.52 -22.61 50.94
CA GLN A 290 -7.35 -22.15 51.72
C GLN A 290 -6.00 -22.87 51.37
N LEU A 291 -4.91 -22.10 51.55
CA LEU A 291 -3.55 -22.32 52.16
C LEU A 291 -2.68 -23.60 51.97
N GLY A 292 -1.37 -23.34 51.77
CA GLY A 292 -0.25 -24.15 52.26
C GLY A 292 1.03 -24.03 51.40
N SER A 293 1.88 -23.02 51.59
CA SER A 293 3.12 -23.01 52.41
C SER A 293 4.41 -23.35 51.63
N ALA A 294 5.35 -22.39 51.63
CA ALA A 294 6.73 -22.49 51.14
C ALA A 294 7.64 -23.31 52.08
N PRO A 295 8.87 -23.63 51.66
CA PRO A 295 10.00 -23.17 52.46
C PRO A 295 11.23 -22.67 51.70
N THR A 296 12.01 -21.93 52.50
CA THR A 296 13.25 -21.18 52.35
C THR A 296 14.53 -21.96 51.99
N THR A 297 15.45 -21.21 51.40
CA THR A 297 16.89 -21.45 51.15
C THR A 297 17.71 -21.88 52.37
N PRO A 298 18.95 -22.38 52.14
CA PRO A 298 20.11 -21.61 52.65
C PRO A 298 21.31 -21.49 51.70
N VAL A 299 22.16 -20.51 52.03
CA VAL A 299 23.41 -20.06 51.41
C VAL A 299 24.63 -20.75 52.05
N ALA A 300 25.67 -21.08 51.27
CA ALA A 300 27.10 -21.05 51.66
C ALA A 300 27.97 -21.24 50.38
N ARG A 301 28.75 -20.25 49.90
CA ARG A 301 30.05 -19.67 50.36
C ARG A 301 31.27 -20.39 49.73
N ALA A 302 32.11 -19.55 49.12
CA ALA A 302 33.27 -19.81 48.28
C ALA A 302 34.46 -20.56 48.92
N SER A 303 35.35 -21.15 48.10
CA SER A 303 36.82 -21.01 48.24
C SER A 303 37.64 -21.64 47.10
N ALA A 304 38.54 -20.81 46.55
CA ALA A 304 39.96 -21.02 46.23
C ALA A 304 40.45 -22.09 45.21
N ALA A 305 41.20 -21.61 44.20
CA ALA A 305 42.28 -22.28 43.46
C ALA A 305 43.52 -22.51 44.38
N PRO A 306 44.61 -23.28 44.05
CA PRO A 306 45.48 -23.08 42.87
C PRO A 306 46.28 -24.31 42.31
N GLY A 307 47.04 -24.09 41.21
CA GLY A 307 48.34 -24.74 40.89
C GLY A 307 48.35 -25.94 39.93
N THR A 308 48.76 -25.77 38.66
CA THR A 308 50.12 -26.09 38.06
C THR A 308 50.54 -27.57 38.17
N THR A 309 50.81 -28.31 37.09
CA THR A 309 52.08 -28.26 36.31
C THR A 309 51.97 -28.87 34.89
N ALA A 310 52.91 -28.44 34.04
CA ALA A 310 53.01 -28.64 32.59
C ALA A 310 53.79 -29.90 32.15
N SER A 311 53.66 -30.30 30.87
CA SER A 311 54.76 -30.80 29.98
C SER A 311 54.32 -30.89 28.49
N HIS A 312 54.99 -30.12 27.62
CA HIS A 312 55.02 -30.12 26.12
C HIS A 312 56.06 -31.18 25.61
N PRO A 313 56.44 -31.33 24.30
CA PRO A 313 55.90 -30.85 23.01
C PRO A 313 55.91 -31.90 21.83
N ALA A 314 55.27 -31.58 20.69
CA ALA A 314 55.71 -32.00 19.34
C ALA A 314 55.14 -31.11 18.21
N VAL A 315 55.97 -30.79 17.22
CA VAL A 315 55.87 -29.76 16.14
C VAL A 315 55.37 -30.37 14.80
N PRO A 316 54.85 -29.58 13.81
CA PRO A 316 53.86 -30.02 12.79
C PRO A 316 54.45 -30.28 11.38
N PRO A 317 53.62 -30.64 10.38
CA PRO A 317 53.95 -30.30 8.98
C PRO A 317 52.79 -29.69 8.16
N VAL A 318 53.10 -28.51 7.60
CA VAL A 318 53.05 -28.06 6.19
C VAL A 318 51.86 -28.42 5.26
N THR A 319 51.29 -27.34 4.73
CA THR A 319 50.34 -27.13 3.61
C THR A 319 50.70 -27.74 2.26
N GLN A 320 49.68 -28.16 1.48
CA GLN A 320 49.71 -28.17 0.01
C GLN A 320 48.64 -27.22 -0.57
N PRO A 321 48.98 -26.35 -1.54
CA PRO A 321 48.06 -25.40 -2.17
C PRO A 321 47.28 -26.06 -3.31
N THR A 322 45.96 -26.00 -3.27
CA THR A 322 45.09 -26.35 -4.40
C THR A 322 45.15 -25.22 -5.43
N ALA A 323 45.54 -25.54 -6.66
CA ALA A 323 45.74 -24.59 -7.74
C ALA A 323 44.44 -23.85 -8.11
N THR A 324 44.46 -22.53 -7.93
CA THR A 324 43.45 -21.59 -8.41
C THR A 324 43.52 -21.50 -9.93
N SER A 325 42.44 -21.81 -10.65
CA SER A 325 42.37 -21.50 -12.07
C SER A 325 42.13 -19.99 -12.23
N THR A 326 43.13 -19.28 -12.74
CA THR A 326 43.02 -17.88 -13.17
C THR A 326 42.39 -17.84 -14.55
N GLY A 327 41.06 -17.90 -14.60
CA GLY A 327 40.30 -17.36 -15.73
C GLY A 327 40.36 -15.83 -15.71
N PRO A 328 40.36 -15.14 -16.86
CA PRO A 328 40.30 -13.68 -16.89
C PRO A 328 39.04 -13.22 -16.14
N ALA A 329 39.24 -12.31 -15.17
CA ALA A 329 38.16 -11.73 -14.38
C ALA A 329 37.08 -11.18 -15.32
N ALA A 330 35.85 -11.62 -15.11
CA ALA A 330 34.70 -11.02 -15.77
C ALA A 330 34.75 -9.51 -15.51
N PRO A 331 34.49 -8.65 -16.52
CA PRO A 331 34.42 -7.22 -16.31
C PRO A 331 33.42 -6.93 -15.18
N PRO A 332 33.66 -5.91 -14.34
CA PRO A 332 32.74 -5.56 -13.27
C PRO A 332 31.33 -5.42 -13.84
N PRO A 333 30.29 -5.92 -13.15
CA PRO A 333 28.93 -5.83 -13.64
C PRO A 333 28.62 -4.38 -13.99
N ARG A 334 28.24 -4.15 -15.24
CA ARG A 334 27.81 -2.82 -15.69
C ARG A 334 26.66 -2.40 -14.76
N PRO A 335 26.65 -1.16 -14.23
CA PRO A 335 25.55 -0.71 -13.38
C PRO A 335 24.23 -0.90 -14.14
N ALA A 336 23.32 -1.65 -13.55
CA ALA A 336 22.02 -1.98 -14.14
C ALA A 336 21.18 -0.71 -14.30
N GLY A 337 20.37 -0.65 -15.36
CA GLY A 337 19.48 0.47 -15.65
C GLY A 337 19.79 1.19 -16.97
N THR A 338 18.80 1.92 -17.45
CA THR A 338 18.84 2.72 -18.67
C THR A 338 19.19 4.17 -18.39
N LEU A 339 19.66 4.90 -19.40
CA LEU A 339 19.74 6.35 -19.31
C LEU A 339 18.36 6.94 -19.62
N LEU A 340 17.89 7.86 -18.78
CA LEU A 340 16.68 8.64 -19.07
C LEU A 340 17.13 9.99 -19.63
N LYS A 341 17.14 10.10 -20.95
CA LYS A 341 17.64 11.28 -21.67
C LYS A 341 16.50 12.22 -22.01
N ASN A 342 16.63 13.49 -21.66
CA ASN A 342 15.71 14.53 -22.10
C ASN A 342 15.98 14.89 -23.57
N PRO A 343 15.03 14.69 -24.50
CA PRO A 343 15.25 14.98 -25.91
C PRO A 343 15.31 16.48 -26.21
N ALA A 344 14.80 17.34 -25.32
CA ALA A 344 14.85 18.80 -25.50
C ALA A 344 16.25 19.36 -25.20
N THR A 345 16.89 18.88 -24.13
CA THR A 345 18.22 19.37 -23.71
C THR A 345 19.37 18.48 -24.17
N GLY A 346 19.10 17.21 -24.48
CA GLY A 346 20.11 16.20 -24.74
C GLY A 346 20.83 15.67 -23.50
N GLU A 347 20.43 16.12 -22.31
CA GLU A 347 21.01 15.73 -21.03
C GLU A 347 20.30 14.54 -20.39
N CYS A 348 20.94 13.91 -19.40
CA CYS A 348 20.44 12.73 -18.72
C CYS A 348 19.98 13.07 -17.31
N LEU A 349 18.88 12.45 -16.88
CA LEU A 349 18.40 12.53 -15.50
C LEU A 349 19.43 11.92 -14.54
N SER A 350 19.77 12.66 -13.50
CA SER A 350 20.79 12.32 -12.52
C SER A 350 20.22 12.28 -11.10
N ALA A 351 20.53 11.22 -10.37
CA ALA A 351 20.32 11.05 -8.93
C ALA A 351 21.36 11.80 -8.07
N GLY A 352 22.24 12.60 -8.70
CA GLY A 352 23.23 13.41 -8.01
C GLY A 352 24.24 12.57 -7.23
N ALA A 353 24.43 12.89 -5.95
CA ALA A 353 25.35 12.21 -5.05
C ALA A 353 24.89 10.81 -4.59
N GLY A 354 23.63 10.42 -4.85
CA GLY A 354 23.13 9.11 -4.43
C GLY A 354 22.92 8.97 -2.93
N THR A 355 22.59 10.07 -2.25
CA THR A 355 22.25 10.09 -0.83
C THR A 355 20.78 10.44 -0.62
N ASP A 356 20.19 9.96 0.48
CA ASP A 356 18.79 10.22 0.82
C ASP A 356 18.48 11.73 0.84
N GLY A 357 17.43 12.15 0.14
CA GLY A 357 17.03 13.56 -0.02
C GLY A 357 17.77 14.32 -1.12
N THR A 358 18.61 13.67 -1.93
CA THR A 358 19.35 14.37 -3.00
C THR A 358 18.41 14.76 -4.14
N PRO A 359 18.31 16.05 -4.52
CA PRO A 359 17.47 16.49 -5.62
C PRO A 359 17.90 15.88 -6.96
N LEU A 360 16.93 15.57 -7.81
CA LEU A 360 17.21 15.18 -9.19
C LEU A 360 17.51 16.41 -10.05
N ALA A 361 18.40 16.22 -11.02
CA ALA A 361 18.76 17.25 -12.00
C ALA A 361 19.04 16.62 -13.36
N LEU A 362 19.03 17.43 -14.40
CA LEU A 362 19.60 17.09 -15.70
C LEU A 362 21.08 17.44 -15.69
N THR A 363 21.90 16.51 -16.16
CA THR A 363 23.33 16.73 -16.34
C THR A 363 23.82 16.05 -17.61
N ALA A 364 24.97 16.49 -18.12
CA ALA A 364 25.62 15.85 -19.26
C ALA A 364 25.68 14.32 -19.11
N CYS A 365 25.19 13.62 -20.13
CA CYS A 365 25.16 12.15 -20.14
C CYS A 365 26.58 11.59 -20.08
N ASN A 366 26.89 10.88 -19.00
CA ASN A 366 28.21 10.27 -18.77
C ASN A 366 28.12 8.76 -18.51
N GLY A 367 26.91 8.20 -18.34
CA GLY A 367 26.72 6.76 -18.18
C GLY A 367 27.03 6.21 -16.78
N ASN A 368 27.35 7.09 -15.82
CA ASN A 368 27.65 6.74 -14.44
C ASN A 368 26.44 6.15 -13.72
N ALA A 369 26.69 5.46 -12.60
CA ALA A 369 25.65 4.77 -11.83
C ALA A 369 24.50 5.69 -11.37
N ASN A 370 24.77 6.97 -11.09
CA ASN A 370 23.74 7.97 -10.72
C ASN A 370 22.85 8.42 -11.87
N GLN A 371 23.18 8.09 -13.12
CA GLN A 371 22.32 8.33 -14.29
C GLN A 371 21.66 7.05 -14.79
N ARG A 372 21.93 5.91 -14.14
CA ARG A 372 21.32 4.62 -14.47
C ARG A 372 20.04 4.49 -13.68
N TRP A 373 18.93 4.36 -14.41
CA TRP A 373 17.60 4.23 -13.83
C TRP A 373 17.00 2.88 -14.17
N GLN A 374 16.51 2.20 -13.15
CA GLN A 374 15.73 0.98 -13.30
C GLN A 374 14.27 1.34 -13.05
N VAL A 375 13.45 1.26 -14.10
CA VAL A 375 12.00 1.30 -13.96
C VAL A 375 11.58 -0.07 -13.43
N ALA A 376 11.44 -0.16 -12.11
CA ALA A 376 11.07 -1.41 -11.47
C ALA A 376 9.59 -1.68 -11.70
N SER A 377 9.23 -2.94 -11.80
CA SER A 377 7.83 -3.30 -12.00
C SER A 377 6.97 -2.77 -10.85
N ASN A 378 7.51 -2.69 -9.62
CA ASN A 378 6.84 -2.25 -8.37
C ASN A 378 6.40 -0.77 -8.35
N GLY A 379 6.41 -0.10 -9.49
CA GLY A 379 6.01 1.30 -9.61
C GLY A 379 7.04 2.26 -9.05
N THR A 380 8.26 1.81 -8.76
CA THR A 380 9.37 2.70 -8.39
C THR A 380 10.33 2.87 -9.55
N ILE A 381 10.94 4.05 -9.63
CA ILE A 381 12.03 4.33 -10.57
C ILE A 381 13.29 4.51 -9.73
N GLN A 382 14.25 3.60 -9.87
CA GLN A 382 15.37 3.46 -8.93
C GLN A 382 16.71 3.83 -9.55
N SER A 383 17.59 4.44 -8.75
CA SER A 383 18.99 4.67 -9.11
C SER A 383 19.86 4.51 -7.87
N GLN A 384 21.00 3.83 -8.00
CA GLN A 384 21.95 3.61 -6.90
C GLN A 384 21.33 2.97 -5.64
N GLY A 385 20.30 2.14 -5.81
CA GLY A 385 19.58 1.51 -4.69
C GLY A 385 18.62 2.44 -3.94
N LEU A 386 18.41 3.66 -4.45
CA LEU A 386 17.43 4.62 -3.96
C LEU A 386 16.27 4.74 -4.94
N CYS A 387 15.13 5.20 -4.44
CA CYS A 387 13.90 5.41 -5.21
C CYS A 387 13.72 6.90 -5.53
N MET A 388 13.28 7.20 -6.74
CA MET A 388 12.71 8.50 -7.07
C MET A 388 11.57 8.81 -6.10
N ASP A 389 11.51 10.05 -5.61
CA ASP A 389 10.68 10.44 -4.48
C ASP A 389 10.19 11.89 -4.68
N ALA A 390 8.88 12.11 -4.52
CA ALA A 390 8.33 13.45 -4.39
C ALA A 390 8.69 13.97 -2.99
N ALA A 391 9.52 15.02 -2.93
CA ALA A 391 10.15 15.42 -1.68
C ALA A 391 9.12 15.67 -0.58
N TRP A 392 9.33 15.01 0.57
CA TRP A 392 8.44 15.10 1.74
C TRP A 392 7.01 14.61 1.47
N GLY A 393 6.78 13.84 0.40
CA GLY A 393 5.46 13.37 -0.01
C GLY A 393 4.50 14.48 -0.43
N ALA A 394 5.02 15.66 -0.76
CA ALA A 394 4.21 16.77 -1.23
C ALA A 394 3.61 16.46 -2.62
N THR A 395 2.39 16.96 -2.85
CA THR A 395 1.63 16.68 -4.08
C THR A 395 1.33 17.93 -4.91
N THR A 396 1.83 19.09 -4.50
CA THR A 396 1.57 20.36 -5.18
C THR A 396 2.54 20.59 -6.34
N PRO A 397 2.13 21.33 -7.40
CA PRO A 397 3.06 21.82 -8.40
C PRO A 397 4.21 22.60 -7.77
N GLY A 398 5.42 22.38 -8.29
CA GLY A 398 6.66 22.89 -7.72
C GLY A 398 7.27 21.99 -6.63
N THR A 399 6.66 20.86 -6.28
CA THR A 399 7.30 19.88 -5.38
C THR A 399 8.59 19.37 -6.00
N MET A 400 9.71 19.49 -5.29
CA MET A 400 10.99 18.96 -5.73
C MET A 400 10.96 17.43 -5.82
N VAL A 401 11.57 16.87 -6.85
CA VAL A 401 11.80 15.42 -6.98
C VAL A 401 13.22 15.11 -6.56
N GLN A 402 13.37 14.11 -5.70
CA GLN A 402 14.64 13.70 -5.10
C GLN A 402 14.83 12.18 -5.25
N VAL A 403 16.00 11.68 -4.88
CA VAL A 403 16.16 10.27 -4.51
C VAL A 403 16.03 10.12 -3.00
N ALA A 404 15.33 9.08 -2.56
CA ALA A 404 15.20 8.73 -1.17
C ALA A 404 15.33 7.23 -0.93
N ARG A 405 15.54 6.82 0.32
CA ARG A 405 15.53 5.39 0.69
C ARG A 405 14.21 4.76 0.24
N CYS A 406 14.29 3.66 -0.49
CA CYS A 406 13.12 2.92 -0.92
C CYS A 406 12.35 2.43 0.32
N SER A 407 11.17 3.00 0.52
CA SER A 407 10.32 2.76 1.69
C SER A 407 8.96 2.18 1.30
N GLY A 408 8.64 2.21 0.00
CA GLY A 408 7.31 1.92 -0.56
C GLY A 408 6.33 3.08 -0.38
N ASN A 409 6.72 4.17 0.27
CA ASN A 409 5.87 5.35 0.41
C ASN A 409 5.25 5.74 -0.96
N PRO A 410 3.94 6.06 -1.04
CA PRO A 410 3.32 6.50 -2.29
C PRO A 410 4.02 7.66 -2.99
N ALA A 411 4.77 8.48 -2.24
CA ALA A 411 5.64 9.53 -2.77
C ALA A 411 6.71 9.00 -3.75
N GLN A 412 6.99 7.69 -3.70
CA GLN A 412 7.98 6.99 -4.51
C GLN A 412 7.37 6.20 -5.67
N LEU A 413 6.04 6.25 -5.82
CA LEU A 413 5.34 5.59 -6.89
C LEU A 413 5.33 6.49 -8.14
N PHE A 414 6.15 6.12 -9.11
CA PHE A 414 6.31 6.79 -10.40
C PHE A 414 6.20 5.80 -11.56
N SER A 415 5.62 6.25 -12.68
CA SER A 415 5.65 5.50 -13.94
C SER A 415 6.26 6.32 -15.07
N LEU A 416 7.08 5.68 -15.89
CA LEU A 416 7.56 6.24 -17.15
C LEU A 416 6.57 5.86 -18.26
N ARG A 417 5.88 6.84 -18.83
CA ARG A 417 4.83 6.64 -19.86
C ARG A 417 5.02 7.59 -21.02
N GLN A 418 5.23 7.06 -22.23
CA GLN A 418 5.51 7.82 -23.46
C GLN A 418 6.57 8.91 -23.25
N GLY A 419 7.58 8.56 -22.46
CA GLY A 419 8.67 9.43 -22.07
C GLY A 419 8.33 10.49 -21.02
N ARG A 420 7.19 10.48 -20.36
CA ARG A 420 6.94 11.35 -19.20
C ARG A 420 7.06 10.52 -17.93
N ILE A 421 7.65 11.09 -16.89
CA ILE A 421 7.65 10.45 -15.57
C ILE A 421 6.48 11.04 -14.77
N TYR A 422 5.54 10.19 -14.39
CA TYR A 422 4.29 10.55 -13.71
C TYR A 422 4.33 10.11 -12.25
N SER A 423 4.06 11.02 -11.32
CA SER A 423 3.88 10.74 -9.90
C SER A 423 2.46 10.26 -9.63
N HIS A 424 2.32 9.04 -9.10
CA HIS A 424 1.01 8.46 -8.80
C HIS A 424 0.30 9.17 -7.67
N GLN A 425 1.02 9.52 -6.60
CA GLN A 425 0.45 10.21 -5.44
C GLN A 425 0.01 11.63 -5.80
N ALA A 426 0.84 12.37 -6.53
CA ALA A 426 0.58 13.77 -6.82
C ALA A 426 -0.37 14.00 -8.00
N GLY A 427 -0.51 13.03 -8.90
CA GLY A 427 -1.23 13.26 -10.16
C GLY A 427 -0.52 14.21 -11.12
N LEU A 428 0.79 14.43 -10.91
CA LEU A 428 1.62 15.39 -11.62
C LEU A 428 2.75 14.70 -12.37
N CYS A 429 3.32 15.41 -13.35
CA CYS A 429 4.45 14.94 -14.13
C CYS A 429 5.74 15.62 -13.66
N THR A 430 6.88 14.97 -13.85
CA THR A 430 8.16 15.64 -13.67
C THR A 430 8.38 16.71 -14.74
N ALA A 431 8.97 17.82 -14.34
CA ALA A 431 9.33 18.96 -15.17
C ALA A 431 10.69 19.50 -14.72
N GLU A 432 11.50 19.94 -15.68
CA GLU A 432 12.73 20.67 -15.38
C GLU A 432 12.42 22.09 -14.92
N VAL A 433 13.21 22.59 -13.98
CA VAL A 433 13.18 23.97 -13.51
C VAL A 433 14.59 24.54 -13.63
N ASN A 434 14.69 25.85 -13.91
CA ASN A 434 15.97 26.57 -14.01
C ASN A 434 16.95 25.94 -15.02
N GLY A 435 16.45 25.49 -16.17
CA GLY A 435 17.28 24.87 -17.20
C GLY A 435 17.84 23.51 -16.82
N GLY A 436 17.13 22.75 -15.98
CA GLY A 436 17.52 21.37 -15.63
C GLY A 436 18.27 21.22 -14.31
N THR A 437 18.60 22.31 -13.61
CA THR A 437 19.32 22.21 -12.33
C THR A 437 18.48 21.60 -11.20
N ALA A 438 17.17 21.50 -11.39
CA ALA A 438 16.25 20.78 -10.52
C ALA A 438 15.11 20.16 -11.33
N ILE A 439 14.57 19.05 -10.83
CA ILE A 439 13.34 18.43 -11.33
C ILE A 439 12.25 18.60 -10.30
N HIS A 440 11.09 19.12 -10.70
CA HIS A 440 9.94 19.33 -9.84
C HIS A 440 8.71 18.64 -10.44
N LEU A 441 7.63 18.52 -9.66
CA LEU A 441 6.32 18.11 -10.14
C LEU A 441 5.57 19.30 -10.74
N ALA A 442 4.88 19.09 -11.85
CA ALA A 442 4.07 20.10 -12.53
C ALA A 442 2.85 19.45 -13.21
N PRO A 443 1.82 20.23 -13.58
CA PRO A 443 0.72 19.72 -14.39
C PRO A 443 1.24 18.97 -15.62
N CYS A 444 0.58 17.88 -16.00
CA CYS A 444 1.01 17.07 -17.13
C CYS A 444 0.78 17.73 -18.50
N THR A 445 0.31 18.98 -18.52
CA THR A 445 0.04 19.77 -19.70
C THR A 445 1.24 20.63 -20.09
N GLY A 446 1.75 20.46 -21.33
CA GLY A 446 2.72 21.37 -21.92
C GLY A 446 4.04 20.71 -22.37
N PRO A 447 4.85 21.44 -23.15
CA PRO A 447 6.14 20.96 -23.63
C PRO A 447 7.24 21.16 -22.58
N SER A 448 7.56 20.14 -21.78
CA SER A 448 8.91 19.98 -21.19
C SER A 448 9.11 18.62 -20.50
N THR A 449 10.36 18.17 -20.56
CA THR A 449 10.96 16.90 -20.08
C THR A 449 10.23 15.62 -20.51
N GLY A 450 10.19 15.38 -21.81
CA GLY A 450 10.24 14.00 -22.27
C GLY A 450 11.53 13.35 -21.76
N PHE A 451 11.54 12.06 -21.51
CA PHE A 451 12.66 11.22 -21.13
C PHE A 451 12.57 10.01 -22.01
N GLN A 452 13.59 9.77 -22.81
CA GLN A 452 13.68 8.57 -23.64
C GLN A 452 14.75 7.67 -23.05
N GLU A 453 14.46 6.38 -23.03
CA GLU A 453 15.47 5.38 -22.75
C GLU A 453 16.53 5.45 -23.85
N ALA A 454 17.79 5.63 -23.47
CA ALA A 454 18.91 5.88 -24.37
C ALA A 454 20.07 4.88 -24.22
#